data_AF-A0A9C9GNK1-F1
#
_entry.id   AF-A0A9C9GNK1-F1
#
_cell.length_a   1.000
_cell.length_b   1.000
_cell.length_c   1.000
_cell.angle_alpha   90.00
_cell.angle_beta   90.00
_cell.angle_gamma   90.00
#
_symmetry.space_group_name_H-M   'P 1'
#
loop_
_entity.id
_entity.type
_entity.pdbx_description
1 polymer ?
#
loop_
_entity_poly.entity_id
_entity_poly.type
_entity_poly.pdbx_seq_one_letter_code
_entity_poly.pdbx_strand_id
1 'polypeptide(L)'
;MFKKILIPVVLALMLAFSVSGCNEQARTYTVNAAIIGSQLIDLDKQFDTAVSDVNTINVFDDDEKAQLEQVKQNLNQLRQTIRDLIRRNGGVAQVLINAEQVRYLYQQGALNYLTARSIIAGHWEQLSTEQQQELRRFDQQANALNEAIIRIRDSPQTQDITPIIRDVLTVGAATAKILLATGVL
;
A
#
# COMPACT_ATOMS: atom_id res chain seq x y z
N MET A 1 -18.73 -10.05 -11.40
CA MET A 1 -19.14 -8.62 -11.21
C MET A 1 -17.97 -7.68 -10.87
N PHE A 2 -16.81 -8.17 -10.38
CA PHE A 2 -15.68 -7.35 -9.91
C PHE A 2 -14.80 -6.68 -11.00
N LYS A 3 -14.76 -7.21 -12.23
CA LYS A 3 -13.96 -6.64 -13.35
C LYS A 3 -14.29 -5.18 -13.69
N LYS A 4 -15.49 -4.68 -13.35
CA LYS A 4 -15.93 -3.33 -13.71
C LYS A 4 -15.55 -2.23 -12.70
N ILE A 5 -15.11 -2.60 -11.49
CA ILE A 5 -14.81 -1.63 -10.43
C ILE A 5 -13.31 -1.33 -10.33
N LEU A 6 -12.43 -2.28 -10.67
CA LEU A 6 -10.98 -2.11 -10.53
C LEU A 6 -10.38 -1.10 -11.53
N ILE A 7 -10.88 -1.09 -12.77
CA ILE A 7 -10.38 -0.23 -13.86
C ILE A 7 -10.62 1.27 -13.59
N PRO A 8 -11.82 1.74 -13.18
CA PRO A 8 -12.02 3.16 -12.92
C PRO A 8 -11.23 3.67 -11.71
N VAL A 9 -10.89 2.82 -10.74
CA VAL A 9 -10.12 3.23 -9.54
C VAL A 9 -8.65 3.49 -9.89
N VAL A 10 -8.01 2.59 -10.64
CA VAL A 10 -6.62 2.78 -11.12
C VAL A 10 -6.53 4.01 -12.03
N LEU A 11 -7.51 4.19 -12.92
CA LEU A 11 -7.54 5.33 -13.84
C LEU A 11 -7.79 6.67 -13.12
N ALA A 12 -8.67 6.69 -12.11
CA ALA A 12 -8.90 7.88 -11.28
C ALA A 12 -7.66 8.24 -10.44
N LEU A 13 -6.93 7.25 -9.94
CA LEU A 13 -5.65 7.44 -9.24
C LEU A 13 -4.56 8.03 -10.15
N MET A 14 -4.52 7.66 -11.44
CA MET A 14 -3.59 8.28 -12.39
C MET A 14 -4.02 9.68 -12.81
N LEU A 15 -5.34 9.93 -12.98
CA LEU A 15 -5.89 11.21 -13.42
C LEU A 15 -5.97 12.28 -12.32
N ALA A 16 -6.05 11.89 -11.05
CA ALA A 16 -6.12 12.85 -9.93
C ALA A 16 -4.84 13.67 -9.74
N PHE A 17 -3.76 13.33 -10.45
CA PHE A 17 -2.44 13.91 -10.24
C PHE A 17 -1.67 14.30 -11.51
N SER A 18 -2.32 14.29 -12.68
CA SER A 18 -1.75 14.77 -13.94
C SER A 18 -2.01 16.26 -14.20
N VAL A 19 -2.56 17.00 -13.22
CA VAL A 19 -2.94 18.41 -13.39
C VAL A 19 -2.37 19.30 -12.27
N SER A 20 -1.05 19.44 -12.21
CA SER A 20 -0.42 20.57 -11.49
C SER A 20 1.01 20.81 -11.99
N GLY A 21 1.10 21.18 -13.28
CA GLY A 21 2.25 21.93 -13.76
C GLY A 21 2.12 23.38 -13.29
N CYS A 22 3.17 23.88 -12.62
CA CYS A 22 3.40 25.24 -12.14
C CYS A 22 2.85 25.61 -10.75
N ASN A 23 3.79 25.82 -9.81
CA ASN A 23 3.67 26.49 -8.52
C ASN A 23 3.06 25.74 -7.32
N GLU A 24 3.36 24.46 -7.12
CA GLU A 24 3.33 23.90 -5.76
C GLU A 24 4.59 24.34 -5.00
N GLN A 25 4.48 25.36 -4.14
CA GLN A 25 5.41 25.47 -3.02
C GLN A 25 5.47 24.12 -2.33
N ALA A 26 6.66 23.55 -2.15
CA ALA A 26 6.85 22.20 -1.61
C ALA A 26 6.10 22.04 -0.29
N ARG A 27 4.88 21.48 -0.35
CA ARG A 27 4.04 21.30 0.83
C ARG A 27 4.69 20.24 1.68
N THR A 28 4.90 20.56 2.94
CA THR A 28 5.43 19.64 3.95
C THR A 28 4.36 19.30 4.95
N TYR A 29 4.38 18.08 5.44
CA TYR A 29 3.45 17.53 6.42
C TYR A 29 4.25 16.94 7.59
N THR A 30 3.60 16.85 8.74
CA THR A 30 4.19 16.22 9.93
C THR A 30 3.71 14.78 10.07
N VAL A 31 4.58 13.88 10.52
CA VAL A 31 4.28 12.47 10.73
C VAL A 31 4.92 11.99 12.02
N ASN A 32 4.16 11.32 12.88
CA ASN A 32 4.67 10.75 14.12
C ASN A 32 5.53 9.51 13.83
N ALA A 33 6.84 9.63 14.04
CA ALA A 33 7.80 8.58 13.71
C ALA A 33 7.58 7.29 14.51
N ALA A 34 7.15 7.41 15.77
CA ALA A 34 6.94 6.26 16.66
C ALA A 34 5.74 5.42 16.23
N ILE A 35 4.63 6.07 15.86
CA ILE A 35 3.42 5.37 15.38
C ILE A 35 3.71 4.66 14.05
N ILE A 36 4.39 5.34 13.12
CA ILE A 36 4.75 4.76 11.82
C ILE A 36 5.79 3.66 11.99
N GLY A 37 6.75 3.81 12.90
CA GLY A 37 7.73 2.78 13.22
C GLY A 37 7.08 1.51 13.77
N SER A 38 6.09 1.64 14.66
CA SER A 38 5.32 0.49 15.15
C SER A 38 4.60 -0.24 14.02
N GLN A 39 3.98 0.49 13.09
CA GLN A 39 3.29 -0.14 11.97
C GLN A 39 4.23 -0.72 10.92
N LEU A 40 5.42 -0.13 10.76
CA LEU A 40 6.45 -0.68 9.91
C LEU A 40 6.94 -2.03 10.43
N ILE A 41 7.01 -2.22 11.76
CA ILE A 41 7.34 -3.52 12.36
C ILE A 41 6.27 -4.57 12.02
N ASP A 42 4.98 -4.20 12.04
CA ASP A 42 3.91 -5.13 11.68
C ASP A 42 3.96 -5.49 10.19
N LEU A 43 4.19 -4.51 9.31
CA LEU A 43 4.45 -4.77 7.89
C LEU A 43 5.69 -5.65 7.68
N ASP A 44 6.78 -5.38 8.40
CA ASP A 44 8.02 -6.14 8.32
C ASP A 44 7.76 -7.63 8.62
N LYS A 45 7.04 -7.93 9.71
CA LYS A 45 6.67 -9.31 10.08
C LYS A 45 5.83 -10.00 9.01
N GLN A 46 4.79 -9.32 8.51
CA GLN A 46 3.90 -9.89 7.49
C GLN A 46 4.64 -10.13 6.18
N PHE A 47 5.50 -9.20 5.78
CA PHE A 47 6.30 -9.32 4.57
C PHE A 47 7.35 -10.43 4.67
N ASP A 48 8.12 -10.47 5.76
CA ASP A 48 9.19 -11.46 5.91
C ASP A 48 8.62 -12.89 5.96
N THR A 49 7.40 -13.05 6.51
CA THR A 49 6.63 -14.31 6.39
C THR A 49 6.26 -14.58 4.92
N ALA A 50 5.74 -13.58 4.20
CA ALA A 50 5.31 -13.73 2.79
C ALA A 50 6.44 -14.11 1.82
N VAL A 51 7.67 -13.62 2.06
CA VAL A 51 8.83 -13.87 1.18
C VAL A 51 9.26 -15.34 1.17
N SER A 52 8.92 -16.10 2.21
CA SER A 52 9.24 -17.52 2.29
C SER A 52 8.47 -18.38 1.26
N ASP A 53 7.31 -17.92 0.77
CA ASP A 53 6.29 -18.85 0.27
C ASP A 53 5.84 -18.62 -1.20
N VAL A 54 6.31 -17.57 -1.88
CA VAL A 54 5.81 -17.20 -3.23
C VAL A 54 6.22 -18.19 -4.34
N ASN A 55 7.37 -18.87 -4.20
CA ASN A 55 7.88 -19.78 -5.24
C ASN A 55 7.28 -21.20 -5.20
N THR A 56 6.49 -21.52 -4.17
CA THR A 56 5.87 -22.85 -3.98
C THR A 56 4.43 -22.93 -4.50
N ILE A 57 3.92 -21.86 -5.13
CA ILE A 57 2.51 -21.72 -5.48
C ILE A 57 2.21 -22.25 -6.89
N ASN A 58 1.44 -23.35 -6.99
CA ASN A 58 1.06 -23.96 -8.27
C ASN A 58 -0.26 -23.43 -8.87
N VAL A 59 -0.99 -22.58 -8.15
CA VAL A 59 -2.30 -22.05 -8.57
C VAL A 59 -2.17 -20.93 -9.61
N PHE A 60 -1.05 -20.20 -9.57
CA PHE A 60 -0.79 -19.08 -10.47
C PHE A 60 0.02 -19.50 -11.69
N ASP A 61 -0.33 -18.92 -12.83
CA ASP A 61 0.52 -19.02 -14.02
C ASP A 61 1.81 -18.18 -13.88
N ASP A 62 2.72 -18.32 -14.84
CA ASP A 62 4.02 -17.67 -14.80
C ASP A 62 3.92 -16.13 -14.88
N ASP A 63 2.90 -15.60 -15.56
CA ASP A 63 2.67 -14.16 -15.68
C ASP A 63 2.15 -13.59 -14.35
N GLU A 64 1.21 -14.28 -13.70
CA GLU A 64 0.71 -13.95 -12.37
C GLU A 64 1.84 -14.00 -11.33
N LYS A 65 2.70 -15.02 -11.38
CA LYS A 65 3.88 -15.12 -10.50
C LYS A 65 4.85 -13.95 -10.70
N ALA A 66 5.14 -13.58 -11.95
CA ALA A 66 6.00 -12.44 -12.26
C ALA A 66 5.42 -11.13 -11.69
N GLN A 67 4.10 -10.93 -11.81
CA GLN A 67 3.42 -9.77 -11.24
C GLN A 67 3.45 -9.76 -9.71
N LEU A 68 3.25 -10.92 -9.05
CA LEU A 68 3.35 -11.04 -7.59
C LEU A 68 4.77 -10.76 -7.08
N GLU A 69 5.80 -11.21 -7.80
CA GLU A 69 7.19 -10.88 -7.46
C GLU A 69 7.48 -9.38 -7.62
N GLN A 70 6.91 -8.73 -8.65
CA GLN A 70 7.00 -7.27 -8.77
C GLN A 70 6.31 -6.55 -7.61
N VAL A 71 5.13 -7.01 -7.18
CA VAL A 71 4.44 -6.48 -6.00
C VAL A 71 5.30 -6.62 -4.76
N LYS A 72 5.95 -7.78 -4.57
CA LYS A 72 6.88 -8.02 -3.46
C LYS A 72 8.08 -7.07 -3.50
N GLN A 73 8.68 -6.84 -4.66
CA GLN A 73 9.78 -5.88 -4.81
C GLN A 73 9.34 -4.45 -4.45
N ASN A 74 8.17 -4.03 -4.94
CA ASN A 74 7.61 -2.71 -4.64
C ASN A 74 7.28 -2.54 -3.15
N LEU A 75 6.74 -3.57 -2.50
CA LEU A 75 6.49 -3.57 -1.06
C LEU A 75 7.80 -3.47 -0.26
N ASN A 76 8.85 -4.16 -0.69
CA ASN A 76 10.18 -4.02 -0.08
C ASN A 76 10.73 -2.59 -0.23
N GLN A 77 10.56 -1.99 -1.41
CA GLN A 77 10.96 -0.60 -1.65
C GLN A 77 10.15 0.39 -0.78
N LEU A 78 8.84 0.16 -0.61
CA LEU A 78 7.99 0.92 0.30
C LEU A 78 8.49 0.84 1.74
N ARG A 79 8.79 -0.38 2.23
CA ARG A 79 9.38 -0.60 3.57
C ARG A 79 10.68 0.18 3.75
N GLN A 80 11.59 0.07 2.79
CA GLN A 80 12.88 0.76 2.83
C GLN A 80 12.72 2.29 2.82
N THR A 81 11.83 2.81 1.98
CA THR A 81 11.55 4.25 1.91
C THR A 81 11.05 4.81 3.24
N ILE A 82 10.13 4.11 3.90
CA ILE A 82 9.59 4.50 5.21
C ILE A 82 10.66 4.35 6.30
N ARG A 83 11.47 3.29 6.25
CA ARG A 83 12.59 3.08 7.18
C ARG A 83 13.62 4.21 7.08
N ASP A 84 13.99 4.61 5.88
CA ASP A 84 14.91 5.72 5.63
C ASP A 84 14.31 7.05 6.10
N LEU A 85 13.02 7.25 5.88
CA LEU A 85 12.29 8.42 6.36
C LEU A 85 12.34 8.52 7.90
N ILE A 86 12.16 7.41 8.61
CA ILE A 86 12.28 7.38 10.07
C ILE A 86 13.73 7.62 10.51
N ARG A 87 14.71 6.94 9.88
CA ARG A 87 16.14 7.01 10.26
C ARG A 87 16.77 8.38 10.02
N ARG A 88 16.49 9.02 8.88
CA ARG A 88 17.04 10.34 8.53
C ARG A 88 16.65 11.45 9.51
N ASN A 89 15.57 11.23 10.26
CA ASN A 89 15.11 12.15 11.28
C ASN A 89 15.63 11.79 12.69
N GLY A 90 16.64 10.92 12.82
CA GLY A 90 17.39 10.76 14.08
C GLY A 90 16.58 10.33 15.30
N GLY A 91 15.38 9.76 15.12
CA GLY A 91 14.50 9.37 16.22
C GLY A 91 13.64 10.50 16.82
N VAL A 92 13.51 11.66 16.16
CA VAL A 92 12.52 12.67 16.62
C VAL A 92 11.09 12.13 16.58
N ALA A 93 10.27 12.60 17.50
CA ALA A 93 8.85 12.24 17.59
C ALA A 93 8.05 12.59 16.33
N GLN A 94 8.51 13.55 15.52
CA GLN A 94 7.86 14.01 14.30
C GLN A 94 8.84 14.10 13.12
N VAL A 95 8.45 13.58 11.97
CA VAL A 95 9.14 13.63 10.69
C VAL A 95 8.43 14.62 9.78
N LEU A 96 9.21 15.46 9.09
CA LEU A 96 8.69 16.24 7.96
C LEU A 96 8.77 15.42 6.67
N ILE A 97 7.64 15.31 5.98
CA ILE A 97 7.52 14.62 4.70
C ILE A 97 6.91 15.57 3.67
N ASN A 98 7.46 15.62 2.46
CA ASN A 98 6.93 16.49 1.41
C ASN A 98 5.78 15.81 0.63
N ALA A 99 4.97 16.60 -0.07
CA ALA A 99 3.83 16.10 -0.83
C ALA A 99 4.19 15.03 -1.89
N GLU A 100 5.37 15.13 -2.51
CA GLU A 100 5.81 14.15 -3.50
C GLU A 100 6.10 12.78 -2.87
N GLN A 101 6.79 12.76 -1.73
CA GLN A 101 7.07 11.55 -0.96
C GLN A 101 5.78 10.93 -0.45
N VAL A 102 4.87 11.75 0.07
CA VAL A 102 3.52 11.34 0.49
C VAL A 102 2.78 10.65 -0.67
N ARG A 103 2.74 11.31 -1.84
CA ARG A 103 2.15 10.74 -3.06
C ARG A 103 2.80 9.44 -3.49
N TYR A 104 4.12 9.36 -3.47
CA TYR A 104 4.87 8.15 -3.83
C TYR A 104 4.49 6.98 -2.91
N LEU A 105 4.51 7.17 -1.59
CA LEU A 105 4.16 6.14 -0.61
C LEU A 105 2.72 5.62 -0.83
N TYR A 106 1.79 6.53 -1.11
CA TYR A 106 0.40 6.17 -1.41
C TYR A 106 0.25 5.37 -2.70
N GLN A 107 0.84 5.87 -3.79
CA GLN A 107 0.77 5.20 -5.08
C GLN A 107 1.34 3.79 -4.98
N GLN A 108 2.48 3.61 -4.30
CA GLN A 108 3.07 2.30 -4.09
C GLN A 108 2.15 1.39 -3.27
N GLY A 109 1.66 1.84 -2.11
CA GLY A 109 0.77 1.01 -1.26
C GLY A 109 -0.52 0.60 -1.98
N ALA A 110 -1.21 1.55 -2.61
CA ALA A 110 -2.47 1.30 -3.30
C ALA A 110 -2.31 0.44 -4.56
N LEU A 111 -1.30 0.73 -5.41
CA LEU A 111 -1.06 -0.05 -6.62
C LEU A 111 -0.68 -1.49 -6.29
N ASN A 112 0.20 -1.70 -5.31
CA ASN A 112 0.59 -3.04 -4.88
C ASN A 112 -0.62 -3.85 -4.40
N TYR A 113 -1.50 -3.24 -3.61
CA TYR A 113 -2.73 -3.87 -3.18
C TYR A 113 -3.65 -4.22 -4.36
N LEU A 114 -3.91 -3.25 -5.25
CA LEU A 114 -4.82 -3.44 -6.38
C LEU A 114 -4.31 -4.51 -7.35
N THR A 115 -3.00 -4.53 -7.63
CA THR A 115 -2.38 -5.56 -8.46
C THR A 115 -2.55 -6.94 -7.81
N ALA A 116 -2.13 -7.10 -6.56
CA ALA A 116 -2.25 -8.38 -5.88
C ALA A 116 -3.72 -8.85 -5.76
N ARG A 117 -4.63 -7.92 -5.47
CA ARG A 117 -6.07 -8.16 -5.41
C ARG A 117 -6.66 -8.58 -6.76
N SER A 118 -6.18 -8.03 -7.86
CA SER A 118 -6.63 -8.37 -9.22
C SER A 118 -6.28 -9.80 -9.60
N ILE A 119 -5.07 -10.25 -9.22
CA ILE A 119 -4.58 -11.60 -9.44
C ILE A 119 -5.44 -12.57 -8.60
N ILE A 120 -5.58 -12.31 -7.30
CA ILE A 120 -6.42 -13.11 -6.40
C ILE A 120 -7.88 -13.19 -6.85
N ALA A 121 -8.42 -12.13 -7.45
CA ALA A 121 -9.81 -12.12 -7.87
C ALA A 121 -10.14 -13.22 -8.90
N GLY A 122 -9.16 -13.64 -9.71
CA GLY A 122 -9.30 -14.78 -10.63
C GLY A 122 -9.48 -16.12 -9.91
N HIS A 123 -9.04 -16.20 -8.66
CA HIS A 123 -9.00 -17.41 -7.83
C HIS A 123 -9.94 -17.32 -6.62
N TRP A 124 -10.89 -16.39 -6.62
CA TRP A 124 -11.75 -16.07 -5.48
C TRP A 124 -12.49 -17.28 -4.89
N GLU A 125 -13.01 -18.15 -5.75
CA GLU A 125 -13.77 -19.36 -5.36
C GLU A 125 -12.88 -20.42 -4.69
N GLN A 126 -11.55 -20.31 -4.84
CA GLN A 126 -10.59 -21.23 -4.21
C GLN A 126 -10.22 -20.76 -2.80
N LEU A 127 -10.65 -19.57 -2.39
CA LEU A 127 -10.39 -19.02 -1.06
C LEU A 127 -11.42 -19.49 -0.05
N SER A 128 -10.97 -19.76 1.17
CA SER A 128 -11.84 -20.00 2.31
C SER A 128 -12.72 -18.78 2.62
N THR A 129 -13.84 -18.99 3.32
CA THR A 129 -14.72 -17.90 3.75
C THR A 129 -13.99 -16.87 4.60
N GLU A 130 -13.06 -17.30 5.45
CA GLU A 130 -12.26 -16.42 6.30
C GLU A 130 -11.33 -15.53 5.46
N GLN A 131 -10.62 -16.10 4.49
CA GLN A 131 -9.77 -15.34 3.56
C GLN A 131 -10.60 -14.33 2.74
N GLN A 132 -11.77 -14.73 2.26
CA GLN A 132 -12.67 -13.83 1.54
C GLN A 132 -13.21 -12.68 2.42
N GLN A 133 -13.44 -12.92 3.71
CA GLN A 133 -13.84 -11.87 4.65
C GLN A 133 -12.69 -10.92 4.96
N GLU A 134 -11.47 -11.45 5.15
CA GLU A 134 -10.28 -10.63 5.38
C GLU A 134 -9.98 -9.73 4.15
N LEU A 135 -10.04 -10.29 2.94
CA LEU A 135 -9.93 -9.52 1.69
C LEU A 135 -10.96 -8.40 1.58
N ARG A 136 -12.21 -8.64 2.00
CA ARG A 136 -13.26 -7.60 1.99
C ARG A 136 -12.95 -6.46 2.97
N ARG A 137 -12.35 -6.76 4.12
CA ARG A 137 -11.90 -5.73 5.08
C ARG A 137 -10.76 -4.90 4.47
N PHE A 138 -9.84 -5.55 3.77
CA PHE A 138 -8.76 -4.84 3.08
C PHE A 138 -9.28 -3.99 1.91
N ASP A 139 -10.28 -4.46 1.17
CA ASP A 139 -10.93 -3.68 0.10
C ASP A 139 -11.53 -2.38 0.67
N GLN A 140 -12.15 -2.43 1.85
CA GLN A 140 -12.66 -1.23 2.53
C GLN A 140 -11.53 -0.27 2.95
N GLN A 141 -10.42 -0.80 3.47
CA GLN A 141 -9.27 0.01 3.88
C GLN A 141 -8.57 0.67 2.68
N ALA A 142 -8.39 -0.05 1.58
CA ALA A 142 -7.82 0.50 0.34
C ALA A 142 -8.71 1.62 -0.25
N ASN A 143 -10.03 1.47 -0.18
CA ASN A 143 -10.96 2.52 -0.58
C ASN A 143 -10.87 3.75 0.35
N ALA A 144 -10.83 3.54 1.67
CA ALA A 144 -10.66 4.62 2.64
C ALA A 144 -9.32 5.37 2.45
N LEU A 145 -8.26 4.65 2.09
CA LEU A 145 -6.95 5.24 1.75
C LEU A 145 -7.05 6.13 0.50
N ASN A 146 -7.75 5.67 -0.54
CA ASN A 146 -7.99 6.49 -1.75
C ASN A 146 -8.73 7.80 -1.43
N GLU A 147 -9.74 7.75 -0.57
CA GLU A 147 -10.43 8.95 -0.11
C GLU A 147 -9.52 9.86 0.72
N ALA A 148 -8.66 9.29 1.57
CA ALA A 148 -7.72 10.05 2.39
C ALA A 148 -6.66 10.79 1.54
N ILE A 149 -6.25 10.20 0.42
CA ILE A 149 -5.33 10.82 -0.55
C ILE A 149 -5.94 12.07 -1.18
N ILE A 150 -7.21 11.99 -1.59
CA ILE A 150 -7.94 13.15 -2.14
C ILE A 150 -7.96 14.28 -1.12
N ARG A 151 -8.18 13.95 0.16
CA ARG A 151 -8.16 14.94 1.26
C ARG A 151 -6.78 15.60 1.45
N ILE A 152 -5.67 14.90 1.27
CA ILE A 152 -4.31 15.48 1.43
C ILE A 152 -4.00 16.53 0.37
N ARG A 153 -4.42 16.31 -0.88
CA ARG A 153 -4.22 17.28 -1.96
C ARG A 153 -4.85 18.64 -1.60
N ASP A 154 -5.95 18.61 -0.86
CA ASP A 154 -6.72 19.80 -0.51
C ASP A 154 -6.41 20.29 0.93
N SER A 155 -5.45 19.64 1.63
CA SER A 155 -5.11 19.91 3.02
C SER A 155 -4.08 21.04 3.21
N PRO A 156 -4.12 21.78 4.35
CA PRO A 156 -3.12 22.78 4.70
C PRO A 156 -1.70 22.21 4.84
N GLN A 157 -0.69 23.06 4.60
CA GLN A 157 0.71 22.74 4.95
C GLN A 157 0.83 22.48 6.47
N THR A 158 1.80 21.65 6.87
CA THR A 158 2.15 21.27 8.26
C THR A 158 1.13 20.38 9.00
N GLN A 159 0.04 19.96 8.34
CA GLN A 159 -0.92 19.03 8.94
C GLN A 159 -0.25 17.69 9.31
N ASP A 160 -0.69 17.13 10.44
CA ASP A 160 -0.34 15.77 10.85
C ASP A 160 -1.06 14.76 9.95
N ILE A 161 -0.29 14.01 9.16
CA ILE A 161 -0.79 12.97 8.27
C ILE A 161 -0.43 11.56 8.74
N THR A 162 -0.02 11.40 10.01
CA THR A 162 0.25 10.10 10.63
C THR A 162 -0.84 9.06 10.38
N PRO A 163 -2.15 9.37 10.50
CA PRO A 163 -3.20 8.40 10.22
C PRO A 163 -3.12 7.85 8.80
N ILE A 164 -2.69 8.67 7.85
CA ILE A 164 -2.73 8.32 6.43
C ILE A 164 -1.51 7.49 6.04
N ILE A 165 -0.32 7.81 6.58
CA ILE A 165 0.86 6.94 6.44
C ILE A 165 0.65 5.58 7.14
N ARG A 166 -0.09 5.55 8.26
CA ARG A 166 -0.50 4.32 8.93
C ARG A 166 -1.43 3.47 8.05
N ASP A 167 -2.38 4.10 7.36
CA ASP A 167 -3.28 3.40 6.44
C ASP A 167 -2.52 2.81 5.25
N VAL A 168 -1.48 3.50 4.73
CA VAL A 168 -0.57 2.92 3.71
C VAL A 168 0.10 1.66 4.21
N LEU A 169 0.68 1.70 5.41
CA LEU A 169 1.36 0.55 5.99
C LEU A 169 0.38 -0.60 6.22
N THR A 170 -0.85 -0.29 6.63
CA THR A 170 -1.92 -1.29 6.82
C THR A 170 -2.28 -1.96 5.49
N VAL A 171 -2.47 -1.19 4.42
CA VAL A 171 -2.73 -1.71 3.06
C VAL A 171 -1.53 -2.48 2.51
N GLY A 172 -0.30 -2.04 2.80
CA GLY A 172 0.91 -2.78 2.49
C GLY A 172 0.96 -4.14 3.20
N ALA A 173 0.59 -4.18 4.49
CA ALA A 173 0.57 -5.40 5.28
C ALA A 173 -0.54 -6.35 4.80
N ALA A 174 -1.70 -5.81 4.42
CA ALA A 174 -2.75 -6.55 3.74
C ALA A 174 -2.26 -7.18 2.43
N THR A 175 -1.46 -6.44 1.65
CA THR A 175 -0.85 -6.96 0.43
C THR A 175 0.11 -8.11 0.73
N ALA A 176 0.96 -7.99 1.76
CA ALA A 176 1.83 -9.09 2.19
C ALA A 176 1.03 -10.33 2.66
N LYS A 177 -0.07 -10.12 3.39
CA LYS A 177 -1.00 -11.20 3.79
C LYS A 177 -1.71 -11.86 2.61
N ILE A 178 -2.04 -11.07 1.60
CA ILE A 178 -2.56 -11.56 0.33
C ILE A 178 -1.56 -12.50 -0.33
N LEU A 179 -0.28 -12.11 -0.38
CA LEU A 179 0.80 -12.95 -0.91
C LEU A 179 0.98 -14.23 -0.08
N LEU A 180 0.73 -14.19 1.23
CA LEU A 180 0.69 -15.37 2.11
C LEU A 180 -0.50 -16.29 1.82
N ALA A 181 -1.70 -15.73 1.79
CA ALA A 181 -2.96 -16.48 1.68
C ALA A 181 -3.11 -17.22 0.35
N THR A 182 -2.35 -16.81 -0.66
CA THR A 182 -2.33 -17.46 -1.96
C THR A 182 -1.30 -18.58 -2.08
N GLY A 183 -0.41 -18.73 -1.10
CA GLY A 183 0.44 -19.90 -0.92
C GLY A 183 -0.28 -21.00 -0.16
N VAL A 184 -1.14 -21.74 -0.88
CA VAL A 184 -1.87 -22.92 -0.38
C VAL A 184 -0.96 -23.81 0.48
N LEU A 185 -1.28 -23.92 1.78
CA LEU A 185 -0.86 -25.03 2.64
C LEU A 185 -1.47 -26.35 2.14
#